data_AF-A0A924XK26-F1
#
_entry.id   AF-A0A924XK26-F1
#
_cell.length_a   1.000
_cell.length_b   1.000
_cell.length_c   1.000
_cell.angle_alpha   90.00
_cell.angle_beta   90.00
_cell.angle_gamma   90.00
#
_symmetry.space_group_name_H-M   'P 1'
#
loop_
_entity.id
_entity.type
_entity.pdbx_description
1 polymer ?
#
loop_
_entity_poly.entity_id
_entity_poly.type
_entity_poly.pdbx_seq_one_letter_code
_entity_poly.pdbx_strand_id
1 'polypeptide(L)'
;MDSTLYNPYLIGTFVVVIVTMLLLDLGVFNKSSHVVSNREAVAWSAVWITISMLFSLFIYYNAGLEKFSQFQSAYWIEKALSVDNLFVFILVFGFFNVPREIHHKVLFWGIIGAIILRAFFIFTGVGLIKLTYLPAFEIGGLKFILEHAGDTEINYAAREFFRPNVILTLFGAFLIYAGIKSGFAADDDEEEKDFSKSPGAKVVYRFFTVSKNYDGDK
;
A
#
# COMPACT_ATOMS: atom_id res chain seq x y z
N MET A 1 22.76 -9.38 21.89
CA MET A 1 22.23 -9.45 20.51
C MET A 1 22.34 -8.05 19.91
N ASP A 2 23.55 -7.64 19.52
CA ASP A 2 23.91 -6.21 19.60
C ASP A 2 24.74 -5.70 18.42
N SER A 3 24.51 -4.43 18.08
CA SER A 3 25.33 -3.48 17.30
C SER A 3 25.41 -3.57 15.78
N THR A 4 25.19 -4.72 15.13
CA THR A 4 25.29 -4.78 13.64
C THR A 4 24.05 -4.23 12.92
N LEU A 5 22.85 -4.39 13.48
CA LEU A 5 21.58 -3.93 12.86
C LEU A 5 21.36 -2.41 12.93
N TYR A 6 21.99 -1.73 13.88
CA TYR A 6 21.91 -0.26 14.07
C TYR A 6 23.16 0.47 13.55
N ASN A 7 23.96 -0.17 12.71
CA ASN A 7 25.10 0.50 12.12
C ASN A 7 24.61 1.49 11.04
N PRO A 8 24.77 2.82 11.22
CA PRO A 8 24.29 3.81 10.27
C PRO A 8 24.93 3.65 8.88
N TYR A 9 26.13 3.06 8.80
CA TYR A 9 26.79 2.76 7.53
C TYR A 9 26.13 1.60 6.78
N LEU A 10 25.61 0.58 7.48
CA LEU A 10 24.91 -0.55 6.82
C LEU A 10 23.54 -0.12 6.29
N ILE A 11 22.81 0.68 7.07
CA ILE A 11 21.53 1.25 6.63
C ILE A 11 21.75 2.21 5.47
N GLY A 12 22.75 3.08 5.56
CA GLY A 12 23.11 4.00 4.47
C GLY A 12 23.50 3.26 3.19
N THR A 13 24.34 2.23 3.30
CA THR A 13 24.74 1.40 2.16
C THR A 13 23.55 0.67 1.54
N PHE A 14 22.67 0.08 2.36
CA PHE A 14 21.47 -0.61 1.90
C PHE A 14 20.53 0.33 1.14
N VAL A 15 20.27 1.52 1.68
CA VAL A 15 19.44 2.54 1.01
C VAL A 15 20.07 2.98 -0.31
N VAL A 16 21.38 3.24 -0.33
CA VAL A 16 22.10 3.63 -1.55
C VAL A 16 22.01 2.54 -2.62
N VAL A 17 22.19 1.27 -2.24
CA VAL A 17 22.06 0.13 -3.17
C VAL A 17 20.65 0.04 -3.73
N ILE A 18 19.61 0.12 -2.89
CA ILE A 18 18.21 0.08 -3.34
C ILE A 18 17.90 1.24 -4.28
N VAL A 19 18.26 2.48 -3.90
CA VAL A 19 17.99 3.66 -4.72
C VAL A 19 18.74 3.57 -6.05
N THR A 20 19.98 3.09 -6.05
CA THR A 20 20.78 2.92 -7.27
C THR A 20 20.17 1.86 -8.18
N MET A 21 19.81 0.68 -7.65
CA MET A 21 19.18 -0.38 -8.42
C MET A 21 17.84 0.09 -9.01
N LEU A 22 17.06 0.83 -8.23
CA LEU A 22 15.78 1.40 -8.67
C LEU A 22 15.97 2.45 -9.77
N LEU A 23 16.96 3.34 -9.64
CA LEU A 23 17.29 4.32 -10.69
C LEU A 23 17.82 3.65 -11.96
N LEU A 24 18.56 2.53 -11.85
CA LEU A 24 19.04 1.77 -12.99
C LEU A 24 17.90 1.04 -13.71
N ASP A 25 17.02 0.35 -12.98
CA ASP A 25 15.86 -0.37 -13.55
C ASP A 25 14.90 0.60 -14.25
N LEU A 26 14.63 1.75 -13.63
CA LEU A 26 13.74 2.76 -14.24
C LEU A 26 14.44 3.53 -15.37
N GLY A 27 15.70 3.95 -15.18
CA GLY A 27 16.39 4.88 -16.08
C GLY A 27 17.06 4.24 -17.29
N VAL A 28 17.69 3.07 -17.13
CA VAL A 28 18.57 2.46 -18.16
C VAL A 28 17.85 1.41 -19.01
N PHE A 29 16.90 0.66 -18.44
CA PHE A 29 16.18 -0.42 -19.15
C PHE A 29 14.96 0.05 -19.98
N ASN A 30 14.73 1.37 -20.05
CA ASN A 30 13.60 2.04 -20.73
C ASN A 30 13.72 2.05 -22.28
N LYS A 31 14.15 0.95 -22.92
CA LYS A 31 14.48 0.99 -24.37
C LYS A 31 14.03 -0.15 -25.26
N SER A 32 13.25 -1.14 -24.81
CA SER A 32 12.85 -2.23 -25.70
C SER A 32 11.39 -2.61 -25.56
N SER A 33 10.61 -2.11 -26.52
CA SER A 33 9.21 -2.41 -26.76
C SER A 33 9.08 -3.82 -27.35
N HIS A 34 8.97 -4.83 -26.49
CA HIS A 34 8.29 -6.05 -26.86
C HIS A 34 6.93 -6.05 -26.18
N VAL A 35 5.86 -5.97 -26.97
CA VAL A 35 4.49 -6.05 -26.46
C VAL A 35 4.24 -7.50 -26.09
N VAL A 36 4.58 -7.87 -24.85
CA VAL A 36 4.27 -9.20 -24.32
C VAL A 36 2.76 -9.38 -24.34
N SER A 37 2.29 -10.44 -24.99
CA SER A 37 0.86 -10.74 -25.05
C SER A 37 0.33 -11.07 -23.65
N ASN A 38 -0.93 -10.73 -23.35
CA ASN A 38 -1.54 -11.03 -22.04
C ASN A 38 -1.40 -12.51 -21.65
N ARG A 39 -1.46 -13.42 -22.64
CA ARG A 39 -1.27 -14.86 -22.41
C ARG A 39 0.16 -15.22 -22.02
N GLU A 40 1.14 -14.59 -22.66
CA GLU A 40 2.56 -14.79 -22.35
C GLU A 40 2.89 -14.22 -20.97
N ALA A 41 2.38 -13.04 -20.64
CA ALA A 41 2.59 -12.40 -19.34
C ALA A 41 2.03 -13.24 -18.17
N VAL A 42 0.83 -13.81 -18.36
CA VAL A 42 0.23 -14.73 -17.38
C VAL A 42 1.03 -16.02 -17.28
N ALA A 43 1.46 -16.59 -18.39
CA ALA A 43 2.29 -17.80 -18.40
C ALA A 43 3.63 -17.57 -17.67
N TRP A 44 4.32 -16.46 -17.95
CA TRP A 44 5.54 -16.09 -17.25
C TRP A 44 5.31 -15.89 -15.75
N SER A 45 4.23 -15.22 -15.37
CA SER A 45 3.86 -15.04 -13.96
C SER A 45 3.63 -16.39 -13.27
N ALA A 46 2.91 -17.30 -13.92
CA ALA A 46 2.65 -18.64 -13.40
C ALA A 46 3.95 -19.44 -13.22
N VAL A 47 4.87 -19.41 -14.20
CA VAL A 47 6.18 -20.07 -14.10
C VAL A 47 6.95 -19.58 -12.88
N TRP A 48 7.05 -18.27 -12.68
CA TRP A 48 7.74 -17.69 -11.52
C TRP A 48 7.07 -18.04 -10.20
N ILE A 49 5.73 -18.08 -10.15
CA ILE A 49 4.98 -18.51 -8.97
C ILE A 49 5.29 -19.98 -8.67
N THR A 50 5.21 -20.86 -9.66
CA THR A 50 5.50 -22.29 -9.49
C THR A 50 6.92 -22.53 -8.98
N ILE A 51 7.92 -21.86 -9.55
CA ILE A 51 9.31 -21.96 -9.08
C ILE A 51 9.42 -21.54 -7.62
N SER A 52 8.79 -20.43 -7.23
CA SER A 52 8.80 -19.98 -5.84
C SER A 52 8.07 -20.95 -4.90
N MET A 53 6.99 -21.58 -5.34
CA MET A 53 6.27 -22.58 -4.55
C MET A 53 7.07 -23.88 -4.39
N LEU A 54 7.78 -24.31 -5.43
CA LEU A 54 8.72 -25.44 -5.34
C LEU A 54 9.85 -25.14 -4.36
N PHE A 55 10.38 -23.92 -4.37
CA PHE A 55 11.38 -23.50 -3.40
C PHE A 55 10.82 -23.42 -1.98
N SER A 56 9.59 -22.95 -1.81
CA SER A 56 8.87 -23.00 -0.53
C SER A 56 8.80 -24.44 0.01
N LEU A 57 8.47 -25.40 -0.86
CA LEU A 57 8.45 -26.82 -0.49
C LEU A 57 9.84 -27.35 -0.12
N PHE A 58 10.88 -26.90 -0.81
CA PHE A 58 12.27 -27.22 -0.44
C PHE A 58 12.63 -26.68 0.97
N ILE A 59 12.18 -25.46 1.31
CA ILE A 59 12.34 -24.90 2.67
C ILE A 59 11.58 -25.75 3.70
N TYR A 60 10.38 -26.23 3.37
CA TYR A 60 9.62 -27.10 4.26
C TYR A 60 10.39 -28.37 4.63
N TYR A 61 11.01 -29.03 3.64
CA TYR A 61 11.79 -30.26 3.89
C TYR A 61 13.09 -30.02 4.67
N ASN A 62 13.76 -28.88 4.48
CA ASN A 62 15.07 -28.63 5.09
C ASN A 62 15.02 -27.86 6.42
N ALA A 63 14.08 -26.92 6.55
CA ALA A 63 14.03 -25.95 7.64
C ALA A 63 12.70 -25.99 8.44
N GLY A 64 11.81 -26.92 8.10
CA GLY A 64 10.57 -27.19 8.83
C GLY A 64 9.45 -26.18 8.57
N LEU A 65 8.33 -26.40 9.27
CA LEU A 65 7.07 -25.68 9.06
C LEU A 65 7.15 -24.19 9.45
N GLU A 66 8.00 -23.83 10.42
CA GLU A 66 8.15 -22.45 10.86
C GLU A 66 8.77 -21.55 9.77
N LYS A 67 9.88 -21.99 9.16
CA LYS A 67 10.54 -21.25 8.08
C LYS A 67 9.74 -21.28 6.79
N PHE A 68 9.04 -22.38 6.51
CA PHE A 68 8.08 -22.45 5.43
C PHE A 68 6.98 -21.39 5.57
N SER A 69 6.36 -21.28 6.75
CA SER A 69 5.30 -20.30 7.01
C SER A 69 5.82 -18.86 6.85
N GLN A 70 7.00 -18.56 7.41
CA GLN A 70 7.66 -17.24 7.26
C GLN A 70 7.91 -16.90 5.78
N PHE A 71 8.45 -17.83 5.00
CA PHE A 71 8.68 -17.65 3.57
C PHE A 71 7.36 -17.42 2.82
N GLN A 72 6.34 -18.23 3.11
CA GLN A 72 5.06 -18.15 2.42
C GLN A 72 4.34 -16.84 2.72
N SER A 73 4.35 -16.39 3.98
CA SER A 73 3.82 -15.09 4.39
C SER A 73 4.54 -13.94 3.68
N ALA A 74 5.87 -13.95 3.68
CA ALA A 74 6.66 -12.92 3.01
C ALA A 74 6.37 -12.89 1.50
N TYR A 75 6.37 -14.05 0.85
CA TYR A 75 6.10 -14.18 -0.58
C TYR A 75 4.73 -13.62 -0.98
N TRP A 76 3.66 -14.00 -0.26
CA TRP A 76 2.31 -13.51 -0.56
C TRP A 76 2.18 -12.02 -0.30
N ILE A 77 2.78 -11.50 0.77
CA ILE A 77 2.79 -10.06 1.06
C ILE A 77 3.48 -9.28 -0.07
N GLU A 78 4.64 -9.75 -0.53
CA GLU A 78 5.37 -9.12 -1.64
C GLU A 78 4.60 -9.18 -2.95
N LYS A 79 3.94 -10.31 -3.25
CA LYS A 79 3.09 -10.45 -4.43
C LYS A 79 1.84 -9.57 -4.37
N ALA A 80 1.17 -9.51 -3.21
CA ALA A 80 0.01 -8.63 -3.02
C ALA A 80 0.37 -7.16 -3.22
N LEU A 81 1.50 -6.70 -2.65
CA LEU A 81 2.00 -5.32 -2.83
C LEU A 81 2.27 -5.00 -4.31
N SER A 82 2.85 -5.96 -5.04
CA SER A 82 3.12 -5.80 -6.47
C SER A 82 1.83 -5.70 -7.32
N VAL A 83 0.82 -6.52 -7.00
CA VAL A 83 -0.48 -6.53 -7.69
C VAL A 83 -1.30 -5.29 -7.36
N ASP A 84 -1.27 -4.82 -6.11
CA ASP A 84 -1.95 -3.60 -5.65
C ASP A 84 -1.49 -2.38 -6.47
N ASN A 85 -0.18 -2.21 -6.63
CA ASN A 85 0.38 -1.15 -7.46
C ASN A 85 -0.06 -1.26 -8.94
N LEU A 86 -0.06 -2.46 -9.52
CA LEU A 86 -0.46 -2.69 -10.91
C LEU A 86 -1.96 -2.40 -11.13
N PHE A 87 -2.81 -2.75 -10.17
CA PHE A 87 -4.25 -2.51 -10.24
C PHE A 87 -4.57 -1.02 -10.34
N VAL A 88 -3.94 -0.19 -9.50
CA VAL A 88 -4.09 1.27 -9.57
C VAL A 88 -3.72 1.80 -10.95
N PHE A 89 -2.62 1.33 -11.55
CA PHE A 89 -2.24 1.77 -12.90
C PHE A 89 -3.26 1.37 -13.98
N ILE A 90 -3.79 0.14 -13.93
CA ILE A 90 -4.81 -0.30 -14.88
C ILE A 90 -6.08 0.55 -14.76
N LEU A 91 -6.55 0.83 -13.54
CA LEU A 91 -7.71 1.69 -13.31
C LEU A 91 -7.50 3.11 -13.84
N VAL A 92 -6.34 3.71 -13.55
CA VAL A 92 -6.02 5.07 -14.02
C VAL A 92 -5.91 5.11 -15.55
N PHE A 93 -5.23 4.15 -16.18
CA PHE A 93 -5.13 4.09 -17.65
C PHE A 93 -6.47 3.83 -18.32
N GLY A 94 -7.33 3.02 -17.70
CA GLY A 94 -8.70 2.78 -18.14
C GLY A 94 -9.57 4.03 -18.06
N PHE A 95 -9.53 4.74 -16.93
CA PHE A 95 -10.28 5.98 -16.73
C PHE A 95 -9.94 7.06 -17.76
N PHE A 96 -8.65 7.19 -18.11
CA PHE A 96 -8.18 8.19 -19.07
C PHE A 96 -8.09 7.67 -20.53
N ASN A 97 -8.49 6.43 -20.81
CA ASN A 97 -8.38 5.80 -22.14
C ASN A 97 -6.99 5.98 -22.79
N VAL A 98 -5.93 5.77 -22.00
CA VAL A 98 -4.54 6.04 -22.44
C VAL A 98 -4.14 5.05 -23.55
N PRO A 99 -3.65 5.51 -24.72
CA PRO A 99 -3.20 4.62 -25.80
C PRO A 99 -1.98 3.79 -25.38
N ARG A 100 -1.93 2.51 -25.81
CA ARG A 100 -0.90 1.53 -25.36
C ARG A 100 0.54 1.94 -25.64
N GLU A 101 0.76 2.73 -26.68
CA GLU A 101 2.10 3.20 -27.10
C GLU A 101 2.77 4.10 -26.07
N ILE A 102 2.00 4.85 -25.28
CA ILE A 102 2.53 5.77 -24.26
C ILE A 102 2.46 5.19 -22.84
N HIS A 103 1.87 4.00 -22.64
CA HIS A 103 1.76 3.35 -21.32
C HIS A 103 3.11 3.29 -20.61
N HIS A 104 4.18 2.94 -21.31
CA HIS A 104 5.52 2.85 -20.72
C HIS A 104 6.01 4.19 -20.13
N LYS A 105 5.78 5.31 -20.86
CA LYS A 105 6.19 6.64 -20.41
C LYS A 105 5.35 7.14 -19.24
N VAL A 106 4.02 6.94 -19.31
CA VAL A 106 3.12 7.34 -18.24
C VAL A 106 3.35 6.50 -16.99
N LEU A 107 3.61 5.20 -17.14
CA LEU A 107 3.95 4.30 -16.04
C LEU A 107 5.25 4.72 -15.36
N PHE A 108 6.29 5.06 -16.12
CA PHE A 108 7.56 5.54 -15.56
C PHE A 108 7.37 6.78 -14.67
N TRP A 109 6.69 7.81 -15.19
CA TRP A 109 6.39 9.02 -14.42
C TRP A 109 5.46 8.75 -13.23
N GLY A 110 4.50 7.83 -13.40
CA GLY A 110 3.60 7.37 -12.35
C GLY A 110 4.32 6.67 -11.20
N ILE A 111 5.27 5.78 -11.49
CA ILE A 111 6.07 5.07 -10.46
C ILE A 111 6.93 6.06 -9.68
N ILE A 112 7.61 6.98 -10.38
CA ILE A 112 8.42 8.02 -9.70
C ILE A 112 7.55 8.87 -8.78
N GLY A 113 6.40 9.34 -9.30
CA GLY A 113 5.44 10.12 -8.51
C GLY A 113 4.91 9.33 -7.30
N ALA A 114 4.57 8.06 -7.49
CA ALA A 114 4.09 7.17 -6.44
C ALA A 114 5.15 6.94 -5.35
N ILE A 115 6.43 6.73 -5.71
CA ILE A 115 7.51 6.56 -4.74
C ILE A 115 7.71 7.83 -3.91
N ILE A 116 7.71 9.00 -4.54
CA ILE A 116 7.85 10.29 -3.84
C ILE A 116 6.68 10.52 -2.90
N LEU A 117 5.45 10.33 -3.38
CA LEU A 117 4.24 10.48 -2.59
C LEU A 117 4.21 9.49 -1.43
N ARG A 118 4.66 8.25 -1.67
CA ARG A 118 4.77 7.20 -0.65
C ARG A 118 5.79 7.58 0.42
N ALA A 119 6.97 8.06 0.04
CA ALA A 119 7.96 8.54 1.00
C ALA A 119 7.39 9.69 1.85
N PHE A 120 6.75 10.67 1.21
CA PHE A 120 6.10 11.79 1.89
C PHE A 120 5.03 11.32 2.90
N PHE A 121 4.12 10.43 2.48
CA PHE A 121 3.08 9.90 3.37
C PHE A 121 3.63 9.03 4.50
N ILE A 122 4.69 8.24 4.25
CA ILE A 122 5.33 7.44 5.30
C ILE A 122 5.96 8.36 6.36
N PHE A 123 6.79 9.33 5.95
CA PHE A 123 7.46 10.22 6.91
C PHE A 123 6.46 11.10 7.66
N THR A 124 5.49 11.68 6.94
CA THR A 124 4.44 12.50 7.55
C THR A 124 3.54 11.66 8.45
N GLY A 125 3.14 10.46 8.02
CA GLY A 125 2.30 9.54 8.77
C GLY A 125 2.95 9.06 10.07
N VAL A 126 4.23 8.67 10.01
CA VAL A 126 5.00 8.31 11.22
C VAL A 126 5.11 9.50 12.18
N GLY A 127 5.33 10.71 11.66
CA GLY A 127 5.33 11.93 12.47
C GLY A 127 3.98 12.21 13.14
N LEU A 128 2.88 12.06 12.40
CA LEU A 128 1.51 12.25 12.91
C LEU A 128 1.15 11.24 13.99
N ILE A 129 1.51 9.97 13.77
CA ILE A 129 1.31 8.88 14.74
C ILE A 129 2.05 9.21 16.04
N LYS A 130 3.31 9.67 15.94
CA LYS A 130 4.11 10.09 17.11
C LYS A 130 3.52 11.25 17.89
N LEU A 131 2.89 12.22 17.21
CA LEU A 131 2.28 13.37 17.86
C LEU A 131 0.93 13.05 18.52
N THR A 132 0.27 11.97 18.11
CA THR A 132 -1.12 11.64 18.48
C THR A 132 -1.23 10.45 19.44
N TYR A 133 -0.12 10.01 20.04
CA TYR A 133 -0.17 9.09 21.16
C TYR A 133 -0.83 9.79 22.35
N LEU A 134 -1.93 9.22 22.86
CA LEU A 134 -2.59 9.73 24.06
C LEU A 134 -1.64 9.61 25.27
N PRO A 135 -1.63 10.58 26.20
CA PRO A 135 -0.95 10.43 27.49
C PRO A 135 -1.50 9.20 28.23
N ALA A 136 -0.69 8.58 29.09
CA ALA A 136 -1.12 7.44 29.91
C ALA A 136 -2.40 7.80 30.68
N PHE A 137 -3.44 6.98 30.53
CA PHE A 137 -4.68 7.14 31.26
C PHE A 137 -5.08 5.79 31.87
N GLU A 138 -5.71 5.82 33.03
CA GLU A 138 -6.17 4.63 33.74
C GLU A 138 -7.70 4.60 33.72
N ILE A 139 -8.29 3.48 33.31
CA ILE A 139 -9.74 3.27 33.39
C ILE A 139 -9.98 1.98 34.16
N GLY A 140 -10.62 2.09 35.33
CA GLY A 140 -11.08 0.92 36.10
C GLY A 140 -9.98 -0.05 36.56
N GLY A 141 -8.75 0.42 36.79
CA GLY A 141 -7.61 -0.42 37.19
C GLY A 141 -6.79 -1.01 36.03
N LEU A 142 -7.18 -0.76 34.77
CA LEU A 142 -6.31 -1.02 33.61
C LEU A 142 -5.41 0.19 33.36
N LYS A 143 -4.09 -0.04 33.45
CA LYS A 143 -3.07 0.95 33.09
C LYS A 143 -2.69 0.81 31.63
N PHE A 144 -2.91 1.86 30.86
CA PHE A 144 -2.45 1.95 29.48
C PHE A 144 -1.08 2.66 29.49
N ILE A 145 0.03 1.91 29.58
CA ILE A 145 1.42 2.44 29.62
C ILE A 145 2.15 2.26 28.27
N LEU A 146 2.91 3.28 27.86
CA LEU A 146 3.68 3.32 26.61
C LEU A 146 5.01 2.58 26.79
N GLU A 147 5.23 1.51 26.05
CA GLU A 147 6.55 0.89 25.92
C GLU A 147 7.38 1.63 24.85
N HIS A 148 7.87 2.84 25.17
CA HIS A 148 9.10 3.34 24.54
C HIS A 148 9.71 4.54 25.28
N ALA A 149 10.45 4.26 26.34
CA ALA A 149 11.68 4.96 26.73
C ALA A 149 12.41 4.04 27.72
N GLY A 150 13.74 4.00 27.65
CA GLY A 150 14.57 2.97 28.26
C GLY A 150 14.38 2.76 29.77
N ASP A 151 14.84 1.58 30.20
CA ASP A 151 15.13 1.20 31.57
C ASP A 151 13.98 1.32 32.58
N THR A 152 12.97 0.45 32.50
CA THR A 152 12.24 0.03 33.71
C THR A 152 11.66 -1.38 33.54
N GLU A 153 11.80 -2.20 34.58
CA GLU A 153 11.49 -3.64 34.63
C GLU A 153 10.12 -4.02 34.07
N ILE A 154 10.13 -4.93 33.08
CA ILE A 154 8.93 -5.52 32.48
C ILE A 154 8.27 -6.47 33.51
N ASN A 155 7.11 -6.08 34.04
CA ASN A 155 6.32 -6.90 34.95
C ASN A 155 5.26 -7.70 34.17
N TYR A 156 5.57 -8.97 33.90
CA TYR A 156 4.70 -9.93 33.19
C TYR A 156 3.36 -10.27 33.90
N ALA A 157 3.06 -9.67 35.05
CA ALA A 157 1.82 -9.86 35.81
C ALA A 157 0.70 -8.87 35.41
N ALA A 158 1.02 -7.82 34.65
CA ALA A 158 0.02 -6.90 34.13
C ALA A 158 -0.59 -7.47 32.84
N ARG A 159 -1.91 -7.60 32.77
CA ARG A 159 -2.62 -7.79 31.50
C ARG A 159 -2.46 -6.50 30.68
N GLU A 160 -1.39 -6.40 29.93
CA GLU A 160 -1.12 -5.25 29.07
C GLU A 160 -2.09 -5.25 27.89
N PHE A 161 -3.04 -4.32 27.92
CA PHE A 161 -3.93 -4.08 26.80
C PHE A 161 -3.31 -3.05 25.85
N PHE A 162 -3.37 -3.38 24.56
CA PHE A 162 -2.95 -2.53 23.44
C PHE A 162 -3.39 -1.08 23.65
N ARG A 163 -2.44 -0.14 23.67
CA ARG A 163 -2.76 1.29 23.76
C ARG A 163 -3.29 1.77 22.41
N PRO A 164 -4.57 2.16 22.31
CA PRO A 164 -5.13 2.61 21.05
C PRO A 164 -4.49 3.94 20.65
N ASN A 165 -3.77 3.96 19.53
CA ASN A 165 -3.42 5.21 18.86
C ASN A 165 -4.69 5.73 18.19
N VAL A 166 -5.16 6.92 18.57
CA VAL A 166 -6.43 7.49 18.09
C VAL A 166 -6.50 7.50 16.57
N ILE A 167 -5.42 7.90 15.91
CA ILE A 167 -5.34 7.90 14.44
C ILE A 167 -5.43 6.48 13.91
N LEU A 168 -4.63 5.55 14.42
CA LEU A 168 -4.62 4.17 13.94
C LEU A 168 -5.97 3.47 14.15
N THR A 169 -6.64 3.73 15.28
CA THR A 169 -7.97 3.18 15.56
C THR A 169 -9.05 3.79 14.67
N LEU A 170 -9.03 5.10 14.44
CA LEU A 170 -9.98 5.75 13.53
C LEU A 170 -9.75 5.29 12.08
N PHE A 171 -8.48 5.18 11.68
CA PHE A 171 -8.11 4.74 10.34
C PHE A 171 -8.48 3.27 10.13
N GLY A 172 -8.22 2.39 11.10
CA GLY A 172 -8.65 0.99 11.07
C GLY A 172 -10.17 0.85 11.00
N ALA A 173 -10.93 1.58 11.81
CA ALA A 173 -12.39 1.58 11.76
C ALA A 173 -12.92 2.10 10.41
N PHE A 174 -12.30 3.15 9.87
CA PHE A 174 -12.61 3.68 8.54
C PHE A 174 -12.35 2.65 7.44
N LEU A 175 -11.21 1.94 7.47
CA LEU A 175 -10.89 0.91 6.48
C LEU A 175 -11.83 -0.29 6.54
N ILE A 176 -12.23 -0.71 7.74
CA ILE A 176 -13.24 -1.77 7.90
C ILE A 176 -14.58 -1.31 7.30
N TYR A 177 -15.01 -0.09 7.61
CA TYR A 177 -16.23 0.48 7.04
C TYR A 177 -16.16 0.60 5.51
N ALA A 178 -15.06 1.13 4.97
CA ALA A 178 -14.86 1.29 3.53
C ALA A 178 -14.79 -0.07 2.82
N GLY A 179 -14.11 -1.06 3.41
CA GLY A 179 -14.01 -2.41 2.87
C GLY A 179 -15.35 -3.12 2.82
N ILE A 180 -16.12 -3.06 3.92
CA ILE A 180 -17.50 -3.58 3.97
C ILE A 180 -18.35 -2.86 2.91
N LYS A 181 -18.37 -1.53 2.92
CA LYS A 181 -19.19 -0.74 1.99
C LYS A 181 -18.81 -1.00 0.52
N SER A 182 -17.52 -1.14 0.20
CA SER A 182 -17.06 -1.42 -1.17
C SER A 182 -17.37 -2.86 -1.61
N GLY A 183 -17.32 -3.83 -0.69
CA GLY A 183 -17.65 -5.22 -0.98
C GLY A 183 -19.15 -5.45 -1.19
N PHE A 184 -19.99 -4.74 -0.43
CA PHE A 184 -21.45 -4.84 -0.55
C PHE A 184 -22.05 -3.88 -1.60
N ALA A 185 -21.37 -2.81 -1.99
CA ALA A 185 -21.80 -1.92 -3.09
C ALA A 185 -21.44 -2.44 -4.50
N ALA A 186 -20.78 -3.60 -4.60
CA ALA A 186 -20.51 -4.25 -5.88
C ALA A 186 -21.66 -5.15 -6.36
N ASP A 187 -22.58 -5.54 -5.45
CA ASP A 187 -23.72 -6.43 -5.77
C ASP A 187 -25.07 -5.71 -5.87
N ASP A 188 -25.20 -4.46 -5.38
CA ASP A 188 -26.43 -3.68 -5.45
C ASP A 188 -26.21 -2.32 -6.18
N ASP A 189 -26.92 -2.16 -7.30
CA ASP A 189 -27.20 -0.92 -8.05
C ASP A 189 -26.36 -0.64 -9.32
N GLU A 190 -26.77 -1.22 -10.46
CA GLU A 190 -26.77 -0.54 -11.77
C GLU A 190 -27.77 0.64 -11.82
N GLU A 191 -27.97 1.39 -10.73
CA GLU A 191 -28.69 2.65 -10.78
C GLU A 191 -27.68 3.79 -10.87
N GLU A 192 -27.76 4.56 -11.97
CA GLU A 192 -27.06 5.83 -12.16
C GLU A 192 -27.21 6.72 -10.91
N LYS A 193 -26.23 6.67 -10.01
CA LYS A 193 -26.16 7.59 -8.87
C LYS A 193 -25.79 8.96 -9.42
N ASP A 194 -26.80 9.78 -9.70
CA ASP A 194 -26.67 11.18 -10.12
C ASP A 194 -25.93 11.99 -9.04
N PHE A 195 -24.60 12.11 -9.21
CA PHE A 195 -23.68 12.80 -8.31
C PHE A 195 -23.86 14.33 -8.28
N SER A 196 -24.77 14.88 -9.10
CA SER A 196 -25.01 16.33 -9.22
C SER A 196 -25.54 17.00 -7.94
N LYS A 197 -26.03 16.22 -6.96
CA LYS A 197 -26.61 16.74 -5.71
C LYS A 197 -25.74 16.59 -4.46
N SER A 198 -24.52 16.07 -4.59
CA SER A 198 -23.62 15.88 -3.43
C SER A 198 -23.15 17.21 -2.81
N PRO A 199 -22.77 17.24 -1.51
CA PRO A 199 -22.24 18.44 -0.86
C PRO A 199 -21.03 19.03 -1.59
N GLY A 200 -20.20 18.18 -2.20
CA GLY A 200 -19.04 18.58 -3.00
C GLY A 200 -19.42 19.25 -4.33
N ALA A 201 -20.48 18.77 -5.00
CA ALA A 201 -20.94 19.36 -6.25
C ALA A 201 -21.37 20.83 -6.09
N LYS A 202 -21.97 21.20 -4.95
CA LYS A 202 -22.32 22.60 -4.63
C LYS A 202 -21.11 23.52 -4.51
N VAL A 203 -19.97 22.99 -4.06
CA VAL A 203 -18.72 23.77 -3.96
C VAL A 203 -18.13 23.99 -5.35
N VAL A 204 -18.19 22.99 -6.23
CA VAL A 204 -17.70 23.09 -7.61
C VAL A 204 -18.51 24.09 -8.43
N TYR A 205 -19.85 24.07 -8.34
CA TYR A 205 -20.71 25.06 -9.01
C TYR A 205 -20.50 26.51 -8.53
N ARG A 206 -19.85 26.70 -7.37
CA ARG A 206 -19.54 28.03 -6.86
C ARG A 206 -18.28 28.64 -7.48
N PHE A 207 -17.38 27.79 -7.99
CA PHE A 207 -16.13 28.23 -8.61
C PHE A 207 -16.16 28.17 -10.15
N PHE A 208 -17.05 27.36 -10.74
CA PHE A 208 -17.20 27.28 -12.19
C PHE A 208 -18.65 27.47 -12.64
N THR A 209 -18.87 28.37 -13.59
CA THR A 209 -20.19 28.57 -14.22
C THR A 209 -20.40 27.47 -15.26
N VAL A 210 -21.16 26.45 -14.92
CA VAL A 210 -21.54 25.38 -15.85
C VAL A 210 -22.86 25.76 -16.51
N SER A 211 -22.91 25.66 -17.84
CA SER A 211 -24.12 25.80 -18.65
C SER A 211 -25.18 24.79 -18.21
N LYS A 212 -26.43 25.24 -18.05
CA LYS A 212 -27.54 24.42 -17.54
C LYS A 212 -28.24 23.55 -18.57
N ASN A 213 -27.90 23.64 -19.86
CA ASN A 213 -28.53 22.85 -20.91
C ASN A 213 -27.51 22.00 -21.63
N TYR A 214 -27.73 20.69 -21.56
CA TYR A 214 -27.17 19.68 -22.43
C TYR A 214 -28.07 19.65 -23.67
N ASP A 215 -27.62 20.23 -24.78
CA ASP A 215 -28.26 20.11 -26.09
C ASP A 215 -27.42 19.18 -26.97
N GLY A 216 -28.01 18.03 -27.35
CA GLY A 216 -27.46 17.02 -28.27
C GLY A 216 -27.82 15.61 -27.78
N ASP A 217 -28.53 14.75 -28.51
CA ASP A 217 -28.97 14.75 -29.90
C ASP A 217 -30.26 13.91 -30.04
N LYS A 218 -31.08 14.26 -31.03
CA LYS A 218 -32.09 13.39 -31.64
C LYS A 218 -31.42 12.47 -32.65
#